data_AF-A0A8C3DCC9-F1
#
_entry.id   AF-A0A8C3DCC9-F1
#
_cell.length_a   1.000
_cell.length_b   1.000
_cell.length_c   1.000
_cell.angle_alpha   90.00
_cell.angle_beta   90.00
_cell.angle_gamma   90.00
#
_symmetry.space_group_name_H-M   'P 1'
#
loop_
_entity.id
_entity.type
_entity.pdbx_description
1 polymer ?
#
loop_
_entity_poly.entity_id
_entity_poly.type
_entity_poly.pdbx_seq_one_letter_code
_entity_poly.pdbx_strand_id
1 'polypeptide(L)' 'MPSRIRDTQKLRGHISHGHMGTHRKHPRGHAGGMQHHRTNFDKYHSGYFRKVGMTRYHLKRNQKFCATVNLETVDTYK' A
#
# COMPACT_ATOMS: atom_id res chain seq x y z
N MET A 1 17.82 -2.78 9.61
CA MET A 1 18.17 -1.33 9.54
C MET A 1 18.95 -0.93 10.78
N PRO A 2 20.18 -0.39 10.63
CA PRO A 2 21.01 0.05 11.77
C PRO A 2 20.31 1.15 12.57
N SER A 3 20.49 1.13 13.90
CA SER A 3 19.88 2.12 14.80
C SER A 3 20.43 3.54 14.58
N ARG A 4 21.70 3.65 14.16
CA ARG A 4 22.43 4.92 13.95
C ARG A 4 21.78 5.86 12.95
N ILE A 5 21.04 5.33 11.99
CA ILE A 5 20.46 6.11 10.88
C ILE A 5 19.03 6.58 11.23
N ARG A 6 18.46 6.12 12.35
CA ARG A 6 17.09 6.48 12.75
C ARG A 6 17.05 7.92 13.25
N ASP A 7 16.04 8.67 12.80
CA ASP A 7 15.81 10.05 13.23
C ASP A 7 15.58 10.19 14.73
N THR A 8 15.19 9.10 15.41
CA THR A 8 15.04 9.05 16.86
C THR A 8 16.34 9.33 17.62
N GLN A 9 17.51 9.09 17.02
CA GLN A 9 18.78 9.45 17.66
C GLN A 9 19.01 10.96 17.66
N LYS A 10 18.58 11.65 16.59
CA LYS A 10 18.73 13.10 16.43
C LYS A 10 17.72 13.89 17.27
N LEU A 11 16.58 13.29 17.59
CA LEU A 11 15.49 13.93 18.34
C LEU A 11 15.63 13.84 19.87
N ARG A 12 16.71 13.24 20.40
CA ARG A 12 16.97 13.21 21.85
C ARG A 12 17.16 14.63 22.39
N GLY A 13 16.53 14.92 23.54
CA GLY A 13 16.54 16.26 24.14
C GLY A 13 15.47 17.21 23.59
N HIS A 14 14.81 16.87 22.49
CA HIS A 14 13.66 17.62 21.99
C HIS A 14 12.38 17.20 22.71
N ILE A 15 11.61 18.19 23.19
CA ILE A 15 10.46 18.00 24.08
C ILE A 15 9.32 17.20 23.40
N SER A 16 9.03 17.47 22.13
CA SER A 16 7.87 16.89 21.42
C SER A 16 8.23 15.78 20.43
N HIS A 17 9.52 15.51 20.24
CA HIS A 17 10.02 14.48 19.33
C HIS A 17 9.47 14.59 17.89
N GLY A 18 9.12 15.81 17.45
CA GLY A 18 8.62 16.11 16.10
C GLY A 18 7.10 16.23 15.95
N HIS A 19 6.33 16.25 17.06
CA HIS A 19 4.87 16.40 17.00
C HIS A 19 4.40 17.80 17.45
N MET A 20 3.50 18.42 16.67
CA MET A 20 2.85 19.70 17.05
C MET A 20 1.69 19.53 18.07
N GLY A 21 1.49 18.31 18.57
CA GLY A 21 0.51 17.95 19.60
C GLY A 21 0.96 16.71 20.37
N THR A 22 0.09 16.09 21.18
CA THR A 22 0.46 14.86 21.91
C THR A 22 0.36 13.62 21.03
N HIS A 23 1.35 12.73 21.10
CA HIS A 23 1.31 11.44 20.41
C HIS A 23 0.30 10.51 21.10
N ARG A 24 -0.92 10.45 20.56
CA ARG A 24 -2.00 9.58 21.06
C ARG A 24 -1.99 8.22 20.37
N LYS A 25 -2.56 7.22 21.05
CA LYS A 25 -2.47 5.81 20.63
C LYS A 25 -3.22 5.44 19.35
N HIS A 26 -4.28 6.17 18.97
CA HIS A 26 -5.23 5.66 17.98
C HIS A 26 -5.22 6.39 16.64
N PRO A 27 -4.59 5.79 15.62
CA PRO A 27 -5.03 5.89 14.24
C PRO A 27 -5.33 4.47 13.71
N ARG A 28 -6.60 4.05 13.75
CA ARG A 28 -7.08 2.67 13.46
C ARG A 28 -7.08 2.31 11.96
N GLY A 29 -5.95 2.52 11.27
CA GLY A 29 -5.77 2.16 9.87
C GLY A 29 -6.82 2.80 8.95
N HIS A 30 -7.52 1.98 8.17
CA HIS A 30 -8.51 2.41 7.16
C HIS A 30 -9.94 2.60 7.70
N ALA A 31 -10.13 2.68 9.03
CA ALA A 31 -11.42 3.00 9.61
C ALA A 31 -11.98 4.32 9.06
N GLY A 32 -13.31 4.42 8.92
CA GLY A 32 -13.96 5.63 8.42
C GLY A 32 -13.78 5.90 6.92
N GLY A 33 -13.33 4.93 6.14
CA GLY A 33 -13.01 5.09 4.72
C GLY A 33 -14.14 5.57 3.80
N MET A 34 -15.41 5.36 4.16
CA MET A 34 -16.57 5.94 3.46
C MET A 34 -17.17 7.17 4.18
N GLN A 35 -16.64 7.53 5.35
CA GLN A 35 -17.10 8.63 6.20
C GLN A 35 -16.04 9.73 6.24
N HIS A 36 -15.35 9.91 7.37
CA HIS A 36 -14.37 10.98 7.58
C HIS A 36 -13.06 10.80 6.80
N HIS A 37 -12.76 9.61 6.26
CA HIS A 37 -11.62 9.37 5.38
C HIS A 37 -12.01 9.25 3.89
N ARG A 38 -13.27 9.53 3.53
CA ARG A 38 -13.79 9.38 2.16
C ARG A 38 -12.95 10.12 1.12
N THR A 39 -12.57 11.37 1.38
CA THR A 39 -11.77 12.18 0.44
C THR A 39 -10.44 11.50 0.06
N ASN A 40 -9.79 10.83 1.02
CA ASN A 40 -8.52 10.14 0.76
C ASN A 40 -8.71 8.90 -0.12
N PHE A 41 -9.82 8.16 0.09
CA PHE A 41 -10.15 6.99 -0.71
C PHE A 41 -10.64 7.36 -2.11
N ASP A 42 -11.50 8.37 -2.23
CA ASP A 42 -12.02 8.80 -3.52
C ASP A 42 -10.89 9.38 -4.41
N LYS A 43 -9.91 10.06 -3.82
CA LYS A 43 -8.79 10.68 -4.55
C LYS A 43 -7.72 9.67 -5.01
N TYR A 44 -7.26 8.80 -4.10
CA TYR A 44 -6.10 7.95 -4.37
C TYR A 44 -6.45 6.48 -4.61
N HIS A 45 -7.66 6.06 -4.26
CA HIS A 45 -8.08 4.66 -4.27
C HIS A 45 -9.47 4.49 -4.91
N SER A 46 -9.65 5.01 -6.13
CA SER A 46 -10.90 4.88 -6.87
C SER A 46 -11.28 3.41 -7.06
N GLY A 47 -12.48 3.03 -6.60
CA GLY A 47 -13.00 1.66 -6.71
C GLY A 47 -12.71 0.74 -5.53
N TYR A 48 -12.05 1.23 -4.47
CA TYR A 48 -11.68 0.43 -3.29
C TYR A 48 -12.88 -0.27 -2.60
N PHE A 49 -14.02 0.43 -2.47
CA PHE A 49 -15.21 -0.13 -1.78
C PHE A 49 -16.15 -0.93 -2.69
N ARG A 50 -15.79 -1.16 -3.95
CA ARG A 50 -16.68 -1.80 -4.92
C ARG A 50 -16.42 -3.30 -5.03
N LYS A 51 -17.49 -4.08 -5.18
CA LYS A 51 -17.41 -5.47 -5.65
C LYS A 51 -17.54 -5.51 -7.17
N VAL A 52 -16.61 -6.20 -7.84
CA VAL A 52 -16.58 -6.33 -9.31
C VAL A 52 -16.42 -7.79 -9.71
N GLY A 53 -17.12 -8.21 -10.76
CA GLY A 53 -16.98 -9.54 -11.37
C GLY A 53 -17.55 -10.69 -10.53
N MET A 54 -17.22 -11.91 -10.94
CA MET A 54 -17.65 -13.16 -10.29
C MET A 54 -16.52 -13.76 -9.43
N THR A 55 -16.86 -14.27 -8.24
CA THR A 55 -15.91 -14.96 -7.35
C THR A 55 -15.39 -16.25 -8.00
N ARG A 56 -14.08 -16.48 -7.96
CA ARG A 56 -13.44 -17.72 -8.45
C ARG A 56 -12.88 -18.53 -7.28
N TYR A 57 -13.56 -19.62 -6.94
CA TYR A 57 -13.09 -20.57 -5.91
C TYR A 57 -12.00 -21.48 -6.45
N HIS A 58 -11.09 -21.95 -5.58
CA HIS A 58 -10.00 -22.89 -5.91
C HIS A 58 -9.20 -22.52 -7.18
N LEU A 59 -8.82 -21.25 -7.29
CA LEU A 59 -8.12 -20.73 -8.47
C LEU A 59 -6.73 -21.40 -8.64
N LYS A 60 -6.62 -22.34 -9.58
CA LYS A 60 -5.35 -22.94 -10.01
C LYS A 60 -4.63 -22.00 -10.98
N ARG A 61 -3.62 -21.26 -10.49
CA ARG A 61 -2.87 -20.27 -11.29
C ARG A 61 -2.09 -20.91 -12.44
N ASN A 62 -1.51 -22.09 -12.24
CA ASN A 62 -0.70 -22.79 -13.25
C ASN A 62 -1.52 -23.17 -14.50
N GLN A 63 -2.82 -23.48 -14.35
CA GLN A 63 -3.70 -23.81 -15.48
C GLN A 63 -4.05 -22.59 -16.34
N LYS A 64 -3.90 -21.38 -15.80
CA LYS A 64 -4.19 -20.12 -16.49
C LYS A 64 -2.93 -19.41 -16.95
N PHE A 65 -1.76 -20.03 -16.77
CA PHE A 65 -0.50 -19.43 -17.14
C PHE A 65 -0.37 -19.43 -18.67
N CYS A 66 -0.21 -18.24 -19.24
CA CYS A 66 0.06 -18.02 -20.65
C CYS A 66 1.08 -16.88 -20.75
N ALA A 67 2.36 -17.24 -20.91
CA ALA A 67 3.42 -16.25 -21.12
C ALA A 67 3.22 -15.59 -22.48
N THR A 68 3.19 -14.25 -22.52
CA THR A 68 3.12 -13.49 -23.77
C THR A 68 4.53 -13.04 -24.13
N VAL A 69 4.95 -13.29 -25.38
CA VAL A 69 6.23 -12.80 -25.94
C VAL A 69 5.93 -11.81 -27.07
N ASN A 70 6.66 -10.71 -27.11
CA ASN A 70 6.55 -9.72 -28.17
C ASN A 70 7.42 -10.18 -29.35
N LEU A 71 6.93 -10.04 -30.58
CA LEU A 71 7.67 -10.45 -31.79
C LEU A 71 9.01 -9.72 -31.94
N GLU A 72 9.07 -8.45 -31.56
CA GLU A 72 10.30 -7.63 -31.61
C GLU A 72 11.42 -8.15 -30.70
N THR A 73 11.06 -8.85 -29.61
CA THR A 73 12.06 -9.34 -28.67
C THR A 73 12.53 -10.75 -29.01
N VAL A 74 11.82 -11.49 -29.89
CA VAL A 74 12.09 -12.91 -30.25
C VAL A 74 13.53 -13.11 -30.75
N ASP A 75 14.03 -12.22 -31.59
CA ASP A 75 15.37 -12.35 -32.20
C ASP A 75 16.53 -12.09 -31.21
N THR A 76 16.26 -11.52 -30.04
CA THR A 76 17.25 -11.25 -29.00
C THR A 76 17.28 -12.27 -27.87
N TYR A 77 16.36 -13.24 -27.86
CA TYR A 77 16.42 -14.36 -26.92
C TYR A 77 17.51 -15.34 -27.36
N LYS A 78 18.70 -15.18 -26.77
CA LYS A 78 19.76 -16.20 -26.77
C LYS A 78 19.47 -17.31 -25.77
#